data_AF-A0A2N1NN58-F1
#
_entry.id   AF-A0A2N1NN58-F1
#
_cell.length_a   1.000
_cell.length_b   1.000
_cell.length_c   1.000
_cell.angle_alpha   90.00
_cell.angle_beta   90.00
_cell.angle_gamma   90.00
#
_symmetry.space_group_name_H-M   'P 1'
#
loop_
_entity.id
_entity.type
_entity.pdbx_description
1 polymer ?
#
loop_
_entity_poly.entity_id
_entity_poly.type
_entity_poly.pdbx_seq_one_letter_code
_entity_poly.pdbx_strand_id
1 'polypeptide(L)'
;MIFDNPAMEAVIDFKWEYARSHFLRHALLFVCFALLFAVLTGALKNSFVVNNVRANANNEENVHIRAFVKLLIFTFYYLGYYLLASEIVQFYHEGWRRYISVYNFFDLASIIMPLAAYTVTWVRESRGTVPINQVQQSTVAMSFTILVLWIEMFLLLRYFAVTGNFIYIIINIVRNVWPFIAFMGIVVLAHGHAMYCYFVNQKKSDLNRMVHNLIYKIIME
;
A
#
# COMPACT_ATOMS: atom_id res chain seq x y z
N MET A 1 19.33 -1.11 33.18
CA MET A 1 19.62 -0.93 34.63
C MET A 1 18.36 -0.82 35.50
N ILE A 2 17.31 -0.05 35.16
CA ILE A 2 16.04 -0.11 35.94
C ILE A 2 15.18 -1.32 35.54
N PHE A 3 15.17 -1.69 34.26
CA PHE A 3 14.36 -2.79 33.73
C PHE A 3 14.96 -4.19 33.97
N ASP A 4 16.24 -4.28 34.33
CA ASP A 4 16.93 -5.54 34.66
C ASP A 4 16.79 -5.91 36.15
N ASN A 5 15.98 -5.15 36.90
CA ASN A 5 15.64 -5.49 38.27
C ASN A 5 14.65 -6.68 38.25
N PRO A 6 14.92 -7.79 38.96
CA PRO A 6 14.03 -8.97 38.98
C PRO A 6 12.60 -8.63 39.39
N ALA A 7 12.39 -7.60 40.21
CA ALA A 7 11.05 -7.13 40.55
C ALA A 7 10.32 -6.51 39.35
N MET A 8 11.03 -5.78 38.48
CA MET A 8 10.46 -5.16 37.29
C MET A 8 10.23 -6.19 36.18
N GLU A 9 11.16 -7.13 36.01
CA GLU A 9 11.04 -8.25 35.06
C GLU A 9 9.80 -9.10 35.38
N ALA A 10 9.60 -9.47 36.65
CA ALA A 10 8.42 -10.22 37.08
C ALA A 10 7.09 -9.46 36.83
N VAL A 11 7.08 -8.13 37.02
CA VAL A 11 5.89 -7.30 36.74
C VAL A 11 5.62 -7.22 35.23
N ILE A 12 6.66 -7.13 34.41
CA ILE A 12 6.55 -7.13 32.95
C ILE A 12 6.01 -8.47 32.47
N ASP A 13 6.57 -9.60 32.94
CA ASP A 13 6.12 -10.94 32.55
C ASP A 13 4.67 -11.19 32.93
N PHE A 14 4.27 -10.80 34.15
CA PHE A 14 2.89 -10.90 34.60
C PHE A 14 1.92 -10.10 33.71
N LYS A 15 2.26 -8.85 33.37
CA LYS A 15 1.42 -8.01 32.50
C LYS A 15 1.46 -8.44 31.04
N TRP A 16 2.60 -8.94 30.58
CA TRP A 16 2.81 -9.39 29.21
C TRP A 16 1.91 -10.57 28.88
N GLU A 17 1.69 -11.50 29.81
CA GLU A 17 0.80 -12.65 29.55
C GLU A 17 -0.63 -12.21 29.16
N TYR A 18 -1.16 -11.18 29.85
CA TYR A 18 -2.46 -10.59 29.52
C TYR A 18 -2.41 -9.73 28.25
N ALA A 19 -1.36 -8.93 28.08
CA ALA A 19 -1.22 -8.02 26.94
C ALA A 19 -0.97 -8.76 25.62
N ARG A 20 -0.20 -9.85 25.66
CA ARG A 20 0.17 -10.68 24.51
C ARG A 20 -1.08 -11.20 23.79
N SER A 21 -2.07 -11.67 24.53
CA SER A 21 -3.32 -12.17 23.94
C SER A 21 -4.07 -11.06 23.18
N HIS A 22 -4.13 -9.85 23.75
CA HIS A 22 -4.76 -8.70 23.11
C HIS A 22 -4.02 -8.28 21.83
N PHE A 23 -2.69 -8.16 21.89
CA PHE A 23 -1.87 -7.80 20.73
C PHE A 23 -1.90 -8.86 19.62
N LEU A 24 -1.81 -10.15 19.98
CA LEU A 24 -1.92 -11.25 19.01
C LEU A 24 -3.30 -11.28 18.35
N ARG A 25 -4.37 -10.98 19.09
CA ARG A 25 -5.71 -10.86 18.52
C ARG A 25 -5.78 -9.73 17.49
N HIS A 26 -5.21 -8.56 17.81
CA HIS A 26 -5.17 -7.44 16.87
C HIS A 26 -4.36 -7.80 15.61
N ALA A 27 -3.18 -8.39 15.77
CA ALA A 27 -2.35 -8.84 14.64
C ALA A 27 -3.06 -9.91 13.78
N LEU A 28 -3.75 -10.87 14.40
CA LEU A 28 -4.52 -11.89 13.69
C LEU A 28 -5.68 -11.27 12.90
N LEU A 29 -6.42 -10.32 13.50
CA LEU A 29 -7.49 -9.61 12.81
C LEU A 29 -6.97 -8.83 11.60
N PHE A 30 -5.79 -8.20 11.71
CA PHE A 30 -5.15 -7.54 10.58
C PHE A 30 -4.75 -8.53 9.48
N VAL A 31 -4.14 -9.68 9.84
CA VAL A 31 -3.79 -10.72 8.86
C VAL A 31 -5.04 -11.24 8.14
N CYS A 32 -6.13 -11.50 8.87
CA CYS A 32 -7.42 -11.85 8.26
C CYS A 32 -7.93 -10.76 7.32
N PHE A 33 -7.83 -9.49 7.71
CA PHE A 33 -8.22 -8.35 6.87
C PHE A 33 -7.39 -8.25 5.59
N ALA A 34 -6.07 -8.38 5.69
CA ALA A 34 -5.16 -8.35 4.54
C ALA A 34 -5.41 -9.53 3.59
N LEU A 35 -5.65 -10.74 4.12
CA LEU A 35 -6.01 -11.91 3.34
C LEU A 35 -7.37 -11.74 2.64
N LEU A 36 -8.37 -11.19 3.34
CA LEU A 36 -9.68 -10.88 2.73
C LEU A 36 -9.53 -9.88 1.59
N PHE A 37 -8.73 -8.82 1.78
CA PHE A 37 -8.45 -7.87 0.70
C PHE A 37 -7.73 -8.53 -0.48
N ALA A 38 -6.76 -9.41 -0.21
CA ALA A 38 -6.04 -10.16 -1.25
C ALA A 38 -6.96 -11.14 -2.01
N VAL A 39 -7.94 -11.74 -1.34
CA VAL A 39 -8.97 -12.60 -1.96
C VAL A 39 -9.94 -11.76 -2.80
N LEU A 40 -10.36 -10.59 -2.31
CA LEU A 40 -11.27 -9.68 -3.02
C LEU A 40 -10.62 -8.98 -4.21
N THR A 41 -9.36 -8.59 -4.09
CA THR A 41 -8.63 -7.77 -5.08
C THR A 41 -7.76 -8.61 -6.03
N GLY A 42 -7.32 -9.80 -5.61
CA GLY A 42 -6.01 -10.34 -6.01
C GLY A 42 -5.96 -11.73 -6.63
N ALA A 43 -5.81 -12.81 -5.86
CA ALA A 43 -4.98 -13.93 -6.36
C ALA A 43 -5.51 -14.71 -7.58
N LEU A 44 -6.79 -14.60 -7.92
CA LEU A 44 -7.38 -15.16 -9.14
C LEU A 44 -8.03 -14.04 -9.96
N LYS A 45 -7.35 -13.60 -11.02
CA LYS A 45 -8.04 -13.18 -12.24
C LYS A 45 -8.79 -14.38 -12.82
N ASN A 46 -9.79 -14.89 -12.10
CA ASN A 46 -10.65 -15.93 -12.58
C ASN A 46 -12.04 -15.44 -12.24
N SER A 47 -12.74 -14.89 -13.24
CA SER A 47 -14.10 -15.26 -13.63
C SER A 47 -15.14 -15.63 -12.54
N PHE A 48 -14.93 -15.35 -11.26
CA PHE A 48 -15.70 -15.88 -10.15
C PHE A 48 -16.32 -14.74 -9.36
N VAL A 49 -15.54 -13.80 -8.82
CA VAL A 49 -16.13 -12.62 -8.15
C VAL A 49 -16.86 -11.75 -9.16
N VAL A 50 -16.21 -11.39 -10.27
CA VAL A 50 -16.82 -10.54 -11.32
C VAL A 50 -17.99 -11.25 -12.02
N ASN A 51 -17.89 -12.54 -12.37
CA ASN A 51 -19.03 -13.23 -12.99
C ASN A 51 -20.15 -13.47 -11.99
N ASN A 52 -19.92 -13.73 -10.71
CA ASN A 52 -21.00 -13.94 -9.75
C ASN A 52 -21.61 -12.64 -9.21
N VAL A 53 -20.85 -11.54 -9.17
CA VAL A 53 -21.38 -10.20 -8.84
C VAL A 53 -22.15 -9.60 -10.04
N ARG A 54 -21.69 -9.86 -11.28
CA ARG A 54 -22.25 -9.27 -12.50
C ARG A 54 -23.16 -10.19 -13.32
N ALA A 55 -23.18 -11.51 -13.09
CA ALA A 55 -24.10 -12.40 -13.81
C ALA A 55 -25.53 -11.99 -13.49
N ASN A 56 -26.25 -11.64 -14.55
CA ASN A 56 -27.68 -11.35 -14.55
C ASN A 56 -28.44 -12.30 -13.63
N ALA A 57 -29.51 -11.77 -13.03
CA ALA A 57 -30.47 -12.49 -12.19
C ALA A 57 -31.11 -13.73 -12.86
N ASN A 58 -30.80 -13.99 -14.13
CA ASN A 58 -31.49 -14.91 -15.01
C ASN A 58 -30.83 -16.29 -15.10
N ASN A 59 -29.60 -16.47 -14.60
CA ASN A 59 -28.95 -17.78 -14.50
C ASN A 59 -28.97 -18.26 -13.04
N GLU A 60 -29.75 -19.31 -12.80
CA GLU A 60 -30.06 -19.88 -11.47
C GLU A 60 -28.94 -20.75 -10.88
N GLU A 61 -27.91 -21.11 -11.65
CA GLU A 61 -26.98 -22.18 -11.25
C GLU A 61 -26.07 -21.89 -10.04
N ASN A 62 -25.93 -20.64 -9.56
CA ASN A 62 -24.91 -20.31 -8.53
C ASN A 62 -25.38 -19.33 -7.43
N VAL A 63 -26.58 -19.51 -6.87
CA VAL A 63 -27.10 -18.65 -5.78
C VAL A 63 -26.23 -18.68 -4.52
N HIS A 64 -25.75 -19.87 -4.12
CA HIS A 64 -24.94 -20.03 -2.90
C HIS A 64 -23.59 -19.29 -2.97
N ILE A 65 -22.93 -19.35 -4.12
CA ILE A 65 -21.65 -18.68 -4.35
C ILE A 65 -21.81 -17.15 -4.30
N ARG A 66 -22.88 -16.61 -4.89
CA ARG A 66 -23.19 -15.18 -4.81
C ARG A 66 -23.40 -14.70 -3.38
N ALA A 67 -24.15 -15.49 -2.60
CA ALA A 67 -24.37 -15.19 -1.19
C ALA A 67 -23.05 -15.21 -0.39
N PHE A 68 -22.18 -16.19 -0.66
CA PHE A 68 -20.86 -16.29 -0.03
C PHE A 68 -19.98 -15.07 -0.33
N VAL A 69 -19.89 -14.64 -1.60
CA VAL A 69 -19.11 -13.44 -1.97
C VAL A 69 -19.65 -12.18 -1.29
N LYS A 70 -20.98 -11.99 -1.24
CA LYS A 70 -21.58 -10.86 -0.51
C LYS A 70 -21.26 -10.90 0.98
N LEU A 71 -21.26 -12.08 1.59
CA LEU A 71 -20.86 -12.28 2.98
C LEU A 71 -19.39 -11.88 3.19
N LEU A 72 -18.46 -12.30 2.32
CA LEU A 72 -17.05 -11.90 2.40
C LEU A 72 -16.87 -10.38 2.35
N ILE A 73 -17.60 -9.70 1.45
CA ILE A 73 -17.56 -8.25 1.33
C ILE A 73 -18.04 -7.59 2.63
N PHE A 74 -19.15 -8.08 3.19
CA PHE A 74 -19.67 -7.56 4.46
C PHE A 74 -18.67 -7.75 5.61
N THR A 75 -18.06 -8.93 5.70
CA THR A 75 -17.03 -9.24 6.70
C THR A 75 -15.79 -8.36 6.54
N PHE A 76 -15.36 -8.09 5.30
CA PHE A 76 -14.23 -7.20 5.01
C PHE A 76 -14.47 -5.77 5.52
N TYR A 77 -15.63 -5.19 5.24
CA TYR A 77 -15.97 -3.85 5.75
C TYR A 77 -16.11 -3.82 7.26
N TYR A 78 -16.70 -4.87 7.85
CA TYR A 78 -16.83 -4.98 9.31
C TYR A 78 -15.46 -5.00 10.00
N LEU A 79 -14.52 -5.82 9.51
CA LEU A 79 -13.15 -5.88 10.01
C LEU A 79 -12.41 -4.55 9.82
N GLY A 80 -12.51 -3.95 8.63
CA GLY A 80 -11.88 -2.67 8.35
C GLY A 80 -12.37 -1.56 9.28
N TYR A 81 -13.67 -1.47 9.54
CA TYR A 81 -14.22 -0.49 10.47
C TYR A 81 -13.80 -0.77 11.93
N TYR A 82 -13.76 -2.03 12.34
CA TYR A 82 -13.27 -2.42 13.67
C TYR A 82 -11.81 -2.01 13.89
N LEU A 83 -10.93 -2.28 12.92
CA LEU A 83 -9.52 -1.88 12.98
C LEU A 83 -9.37 -0.36 13.00
N LEU A 84 -10.13 0.36 12.16
CA LEU A 84 -10.14 1.83 12.13
C LEU A 84 -10.60 2.42 13.47
N ALA A 85 -11.66 1.87 14.07
CA ALA A 85 -12.13 2.28 15.39
C ALA A 85 -11.05 2.06 16.46
N SER A 86 -10.32 0.95 16.41
CA SER A 86 -9.23 0.69 17.36
C SER A 86 -8.07 1.70 17.22
N GLU A 87 -7.75 2.15 16.01
CA GLU A 87 -6.74 3.19 15.76
C GLU A 87 -7.21 4.57 16.22
N ILE A 88 -8.48 4.91 16.02
CA ILE A 88 -9.05 6.18 16.51
C ILE A 88 -8.98 6.24 18.04
N VAL A 89 -9.26 5.13 18.72
CA VAL A 89 -9.16 5.07 20.19
C VAL A 89 -7.71 5.27 20.63
N GLN A 90 -6.73 4.65 19.97
CA GLN A 90 -5.31 4.85 20.27
C GLN A 90 -4.88 6.30 20.05
N PHE A 91 -5.31 6.90 18.94
CA PHE A 91 -5.06 8.29 18.60
C PHE A 91 -5.55 9.26 19.67
N TYR A 92 -6.75 9.03 20.21
CA TYR A 92 -7.31 9.88 21.26
C TYR A 92 -6.52 9.79 22.57
N HIS A 93 -6.01 8.60 22.92
CA HIS A 93 -5.25 8.39 24.15
C HIS A 93 -3.80 8.93 24.09
N GLU A 94 -3.11 8.77 22.96
CA GLU A 94 -1.69 9.16 22.83
C GLU A 94 -1.48 10.64 22.52
N GLY A 95 -2.49 11.31 21.95
CA GLY A 95 -2.45 12.73 21.59
C GLY A 95 -1.68 13.04 20.30
N TRP A 96 -2.08 14.12 19.62
CA TRP A 96 -1.67 14.48 18.24
C TRP A 96 -0.16 14.47 17.99
N ARG A 97 0.66 15.08 18.86
CA ARG A 97 2.11 15.23 18.64
C ARG A 97 2.90 13.93 18.81
N ARG A 98 2.41 13.02 19.66
CA ARG A 98 3.10 11.75 19.94
C ARG A 98 2.68 10.65 18.95
N TYR A 99 1.49 10.79 18.37
CA TYR A 99 0.93 9.85 17.39
C TYR A 99 1.56 9.95 15.99
N ILE A 100 2.20 11.07 15.60
CA ILE A 100 2.90 11.17 14.30
C ILE A 100 4.24 10.41 14.37
N SER A 101 4.16 9.12 14.62
CA SER A 101 5.26 8.17 14.48
C SER A 101 5.16 7.52 13.10
N VAL A 102 6.30 7.04 12.58
CA VAL A 102 6.33 6.32 11.29
C VAL A 102 5.40 5.11 11.34
N TYR A 103 5.31 4.44 12.50
CA TYR A 103 4.51 3.24 12.66
C TYR A 103 3.02 3.52 12.57
N ASN A 104 2.52 4.47 13.36
CA ASN A 104 1.09 4.78 13.42
C ASN A 104 0.58 5.32 12.06
N PHE A 105 1.47 5.97 11.28
CA PHE A 105 1.15 6.37 9.92
C PHE A 105 0.93 5.15 9.00
N PHE A 106 1.82 4.16 9.05
CA PHE A 106 1.66 2.93 8.26
C PHE A 106 0.47 2.10 8.75
N ASP A 107 0.23 2.00 10.06
CA ASP A 107 -0.94 1.35 10.65
C ASP A 107 -2.23 1.95 10.08
N LEU A 108 -2.38 3.28 10.11
CA LEU A 108 -3.56 3.96 9.58
C LEU A 108 -3.68 3.85 8.06
N ALA A 109 -2.57 4.04 7.33
CA ALA A 109 -2.55 3.96 5.87
C ALA A 109 -2.96 2.56 5.38
N SER A 110 -2.51 1.51 6.07
CA SER A 110 -2.82 0.12 5.76
C SER A 110 -4.30 -0.25 5.95
N ILE A 111 -5.05 0.51 6.74
CA ILE A 111 -6.51 0.32 6.92
C ILE A 111 -7.29 1.17 5.91
N ILE A 112 -6.90 2.44 5.74
CA ILE A 112 -7.63 3.38 4.88
C ILE A 112 -7.46 3.04 3.40
N MET A 113 -6.24 2.71 2.94
CA MET A 113 -6.01 2.47 1.51
C MET A 113 -6.80 1.28 0.94
N PRO A 114 -6.90 0.11 1.59
CA PRO A 114 -7.74 -0.99 1.11
C PRO A 114 -9.22 -0.67 1.08
N LEU A 115 -9.74 0.02 2.11
CA LEU A 115 -11.13 0.47 2.15
C LEU A 115 -11.42 1.45 1.01
N ALA A 116 -10.54 2.43 0.79
CA ALA A 116 -10.67 3.40 -0.29
C ALA A 116 -10.54 2.75 -1.68
N ALA A 117 -9.54 1.90 -1.88
CA ALA A 117 -9.32 1.24 -3.17
C ALA A 117 -10.52 0.36 -3.56
N TYR A 118 -11.05 -0.42 -2.61
CA TYR A 118 -12.17 -1.32 -2.87
C TYR A 118 -13.50 -0.57 -3.06
N THR A 119 -13.76 0.49 -2.29
CA THR A 119 -14.96 1.33 -2.46
C THR A 119 -14.98 2.02 -3.82
N VAL A 120 -13.84 2.56 -4.27
CA VAL A 120 -13.71 3.20 -5.59
C VAL A 120 -14.01 2.21 -6.71
N THR A 121 -13.49 0.99 -6.64
CA THR A 121 -13.76 -0.02 -7.67
C THR A 121 -15.21 -0.48 -7.66
N TRP A 122 -15.82 -0.65 -6.48
CA TRP A 122 -17.23 -1.00 -6.35
C TRP A 122 -18.18 0.06 -6.93
N VAL A 123 -17.97 1.34 -6.58
CA VAL A 123 -18.76 2.47 -7.11
C VAL A 123 -18.60 2.61 -8.61
N ARG A 124 -17.42 2.25 -9.14
CA ARG A 124 -17.18 2.30 -10.57
C ARG A 124 -17.88 1.17 -11.32
N GLU A 125 -17.83 -0.04 -10.78
CA GLU A 125 -18.52 -1.20 -11.35
C GLU A 125 -20.05 -1.04 -11.34
N SER A 126 -20.61 -0.39 -10.32
CA SER A 126 -22.05 -0.10 -10.26
C SER A 126 -22.51 0.91 -11.32
N ARG A 127 -21.61 1.72 -11.89
CA ARG A 127 -21.91 2.67 -12.98
C ARG A 127 -21.87 2.06 -14.38
N GLY A 128 -21.56 0.76 -14.51
CA GLY A 128 -21.65 0.04 -15.78
C GLY A 128 -20.34 0.05 -16.60
N THR A 129 -20.37 0.55 -17.83
CA THR A 129 -19.21 0.51 -18.74
C THR A 129 -18.14 1.50 -18.33
N VAL A 130 -16.95 0.97 -18.03
CA VAL A 130 -15.81 1.75 -17.56
C VAL A 130 -14.81 1.95 -18.70
N PRO A 131 -14.31 3.17 -18.94
CA PRO A 131 -13.25 3.41 -19.91
C PRO A 131 -11.91 2.79 -19.45
N ILE A 132 -11.11 2.31 -20.41
CA ILE A 132 -9.88 1.52 -20.17
C ILE A 132 -8.86 2.26 -19.28
N ASN A 133 -8.74 3.57 -19.46
CA ASN A 133 -7.83 4.42 -18.66
C ASN A 133 -8.15 4.38 -17.16
N GLN A 134 -9.43 4.41 -16.78
CA GLN A 134 -9.86 4.35 -15.38
C GLN A 134 -9.66 2.95 -14.78
N VAL A 135 -9.74 1.89 -15.59
CA VAL A 135 -9.39 0.53 -15.15
C VAL A 135 -7.91 0.47 -14.78
N GLN A 136 -7.02 0.94 -15.65
CA GLN A 136 -5.58 0.95 -15.39
C GLN A 136 -5.22 1.74 -14.13
N GLN A 137 -5.81 2.93 -13.93
CA GLN A 137 -5.57 3.73 -12.72
C GLN A 137 -5.97 2.98 -11.44
N SER A 138 -7.12 2.30 -11.44
CA SER A 138 -7.53 1.50 -10.28
C SER A 138 -6.63 0.29 -10.02
N THR A 139 -6.14 -0.35 -11.08
CA THR A 139 -5.23 -1.49 -10.95
C THR A 139 -3.91 -1.05 -10.33
N VAL A 140 -3.36 0.08 -10.76
CA VAL A 140 -2.15 0.66 -10.15
C VAL A 140 -2.38 0.98 -8.68
N ALA A 141 -3.52 1.62 -8.34
CA ALA A 141 -3.86 1.92 -6.96
C ALA A 141 -3.99 0.65 -6.10
N MET A 142 -4.67 -0.39 -6.59
CA MET A 142 -4.78 -1.68 -5.92
C MET A 142 -3.42 -2.35 -5.70
N SER A 143 -2.54 -2.37 -6.71
CA SER A 143 -1.19 -2.93 -6.57
C SER A 143 -0.37 -2.20 -5.51
N PHE A 144 -0.47 -0.87 -5.46
CA PHE A 144 0.19 -0.07 -4.44
C PHE A 144 -0.37 -0.37 -3.04
N THR A 145 -1.71 -0.45 -2.90
CA THR A 145 -2.36 -0.82 -1.64
C THR A 145 -1.96 -2.21 -1.15
N ILE A 146 -1.85 -3.19 -2.05
CA ILE A 146 -1.36 -4.54 -1.70
C ILE A 146 0.05 -4.45 -1.12
N LEU A 147 0.95 -3.68 -1.75
CA LEU A 147 2.31 -3.47 -1.24
C LEU A 147 2.29 -2.85 0.17
N VAL A 148 1.46 -1.83 0.41
CA VAL A 148 1.34 -1.20 1.74
C VAL A 148 0.88 -2.22 2.79
N LEU A 149 -0.10 -3.08 2.47
CA LEU A 149 -0.55 -4.15 3.37
C LEU A 149 0.56 -5.15 3.71
N TRP A 150 1.37 -5.56 2.72
CA TRP A 150 2.51 -6.45 2.97
C TRP A 150 3.60 -5.78 3.82
N ILE A 151 3.85 -4.48 3.63
CA ILE A 151 4.77 -3.72 4.49
C ILE A 151 4.26 -3.68 5.93
N GLU A 152 2.98 -3.39 6.15
CA GLU A 152 2.43 -3.39 7.51
C GLU A 152 2.48 -4.78 8.13
N MET A 153 2.16 -5.83 7.37
CA MET A 153 2.32 -7.21 7.85
C MET A 153 3.76 -7.51 8.30
N PHE A 154 4.76 -6.93 7.66
CA PHE A 154 6.15 -7.00 8.13
C PHE A 154 6.38 -6.17 9.40
N LEU A 155 5.80 -4.98 9.51
CA LEU A 155 5.89 -4.12 10.71
C LEU A 155 5.19 -4.74 11.93
N LEU A 156 4.10 -5.51 11.76
CA LEU A 156 3.43 -6.24 12.84
C LEU A 156 4.33 -7.27 13.53
N LEU A 157 5.39 -7.75 12.87
CA LEU A 157 6.36 -8.65 13.52
C LEU A 157 7.11 -7.96 14.68
N ARG A 158 6.99 -6.64 14.83
CA ARG A 158 7.57 -5.88 15.95
C ARG A 158 7.08 -6.35 17.32
N TYR A 159 5.89 -6.96 17.39
CA TYR A 159 5.32 -7.45 18.64
C TYR A 159 6.07 -8.68 19.19
N PHE A 160 6.83 -9.40 18.37
CA PHE A 160 7.66 -10.51 18.83
C PHE A 160 9.04 -9.99 19.25
N ALA A 161 9.48 -10.32 20.47
CA ALA A 161 10.73 -9.79 21.04
C ALA A 161 11.97 -10.01 20.14
N VAL A 162 12.10 -11.21 19.55
CA VAL A 162 13.22 -11.55 18.65
C VAL A 162 13.13 -10.77 17.34
N THR A 163 11.95 -10.77 16.70
CA THR A 163 11.77 -10.14 15.39
C THR A 163 11.73 -8.61 15.46
N GLY A 164 11.25 -8.04 16.57
CA GLY A 164 11.22 -6.59 16.82
C GLY A 164 12.60 -5.96 16.90
N ASN A 165 13.60 -6.69 17.43
CA ASN A 165 14.99 -6.22 17.41
C ASN A 165 15.52 -6.03 15.98
N PHE A 166 15.20 -6.95 15.06
CA PHE A 166 15.59 -6.79 13.65
C PHE A 166 14.91 -5.59 13.00
N ILE A 167 13.61 -5.38 13.26
CA ILE A 167 12.86 -4.23 12.73
C ILE A 167 13.46 -2.93 13.23
N TYR A 168 13.83 -2.85 14.52
CA TYR A 168 14.48 -1.68 15.09
C TYR A 168 15.81 -1.35 14.37
N ILE A 169 16.64 -2.36 14.12
CA ILE A 169 17.89 -2.22 13.37
C ILE A 169 17.61 -1.70 11.95
N ILE A 170 16.65 -2.30 11.24
CA ILE A 170 16.28 -1.88 9.87
C ILE A 170 15.84 -0.42 9.86
N ILE A 171 14.98 -0.01 10.79
CA ILE A 171 14.47 1.38 10.83
C ILE A 171 15.58 2.36 11.17
N ASN A 172 16.51 1.99 12.05
CA ASN A 172 17.68 2.80 12.34
C ASN A 172 18.58 2.97 11.11
N ILE A 173 18.80 1.89 10.35
CA ILE A 173 19.54 1.95 9.07
C ILE A 173 18.82 2.85 8.07
N VAL A 174 17.52 2.66 7.86
CA VAL A 174 16.72 3.49 6.93
C VAL A 174 16.80 4.97 7.31
N ARG A 175 16.69 5.30 8.60
CA ARG A 175 16.80 6.67 9.10
C ARG A 175 18.19 7.28 8.83
N ASN A 176 19.26 6.50 8.97
CA ASN A 176 20.62 6.95 8.69
C ASN A 176 20.92 7.07 7.19
N VAL A 177 20.28 6.24 6.36
CA VAL A 177 20.48 6.21 4.89
C VAL A 177 19.61 7.26 4.18
N TRP A 178 18.50 7.70 4.78
CA TRP A 178 17.58 8.67 4.17
C TRP A 178 18.24 9.95 3.65
N PRO A 179 19.17 10.62 4.38
CA PRO A 179 19.86 11.81 3.87
C PRO A 179 20.71 11.52 2.62
N PHE A 180 21.35 10.34 2.58
CA PHE A 180 22.13 9.91 1.44
C PHE A 180 21.26 9.66 0.21
N ILE A 181 20.11 8.99 0.38
CA ILE A 181 19.14 8.81 -0.72
C ILE A 181 18.65 10.16 -1.24
N ALA A 182 18.36 11.11 -0.36
CA ALA A 182 17.93 12.45 -0.76
C ALA A 182 19.01 13.17 -1.58
N PHE A 183 20.27 13.12 -1.13
CA PHE A 183 21.40 13.69 -1.86
C PHE A 183 21.59 13.04 -3.23
N MET A 184 21.60 11.70 -3.30
CA MET A 184 21.71 10.97 -4.56
C MET A 184 20.53 11.26 -5.50
N GLY A 185 19.33 11.42 -4.97
CA GLY A 185 18.15 11.81 -5.74
C GLY A 185 18.33 13.18 -6.42
N ILE A 186 18.88 14.16 -5.71
CA ILE A 186 19.20 15.49 -6.29
C ILE A 186 20.22 15.34 -7.41
N VAL A 187 21.30 14.57 -7.19
CA VAL A 187 22.35 14.34 -8.20
C VAL A 187 21.77 13.70 -9.46
N VAL A 188 20.95 12.65 -9.31
CA VAL A 188 20.33 11.94 -10.44
C VAL A 188 19.37 12.85 -11.20
N LEU A 189 18.55 13.66 -10.52
CA LEU A 189 17.65 14.62 -11.16
C LEU A 189 18.41 15.70 -11.92
N ALA A 190 19.50 16.24 -11.33
CA ALA A 190 20.33 17.25 -11.98
C ALA A 190 21.00 16.70 -13.26
N HIS A 191 21.59 15.50 -13.17
CA HIS A 191 22.21 14.86 -14.34
C HIS A 191 21.17 14.49 -15.39
N GLY A 192 20.02 13.96 -14.97
CA GLY A 192 18.91 13.64 -15.88
C GLY A 192 18.41 14.86 -16.63
N HIS A 193 18.25 16.00 -15.93
CA HIS A 193 17.84 17.26 -16.54
C HIS A 193 18.91 17.82 -17.50
N ALA A 194 20.20 17.78 -17.12
CA ALA A 194 21.29 18.23 -17.97
C ALA A 194 21.41 17.39 -19.26
N MET A 195 21.34 16.07 -19.14
CA MET A 195 21.33 15.13 -20.28
C MET A 195 20.13 15.39 -21.19
N TYR A 196 18.94 15.58 -20.61
CA TYR A 196 17.73 15.89 -21.38
C TYR A 196 17.92 17.16 -22.24
N CYS A 197 18.43 18.25 -21.65
CA CYS A 197 18.72 19.48 -22.40
C CYS A 197 19.76 19.26 -23.50
N TYR A 198 20.81 18.47 -23.23
CA TYR A 198 21.83 18.15 -24.23
C TYR A 198 21.24 17.41 -25.44
N PHE A 199 20.47 16.35 -25.21
CA PHE A 199 19.87 15.57 -26.31
C PHE A 199 18.87 16.38 -27.14
N VAL A 200 18.09 17.27 -26.51
CA VAL A 200 17.17 18.16 -27.23
C VAL A 200 17.94 19.11 -28.15
N ASN A 201 19.03 19.70 -27.65
CA ASN A 201 19.85 20.62 -28.43
C ASN A 201 20.59 19.90 -29.56
N GLN A 202 21.10 18.69 -29.31
CA GLN A 202 21.75 17.88 -30.34
C GLN A 202 20.77 17.52 -31.47
N LYS A 203 19.55 17.07 -31.11
CA LYS A 203 18.51 16.76 -32.11
C LYS A 203 18.14 18.00 -32.94
N LYS A 204 18.10 19.18 -32.33
CA LYS A 204 17.87 20.45 -33.03
C LYS A 204 19.02 20.80 -33.96
N SER A 205 20.28 20.63 -33.55
CA SER A 205 21.44 20.90 -34.41
C SER A 205 21.50 19.96 -35.61
N ASP A 206 21.20 18.67 -35.40
CA ASP A 206 21.20 17.67 -36.47
C ASP A 206 20.08 17.95 -37.49
N LEU A 207 18.88 18.30 -37.02
CA LEU A 207 17.78 18.73 -37.88
C LEU A 207 18.17 19.95 -38.72
N ASN A 208 18.81 20.95 -38.11
CA ASN A 208 19.21 22.16 -38.81
C ASN A 208 20.29 21.89 -39.88
N ARG A 209 21.24 20.98 -39.61
CA ARG A 209 22.23 20.52 -40.59
C ARG A 209 21.58 19.77 -41.75
N MET A 210 20.60 18.89 -41.48
CA MET A 210 19.87 18.19 -42.54
C MET A 210 19.12 19.17 -43.44
N VAL A 211 18.39 20.13 -42.86
CA VAL A 211 17.66 21.16 -43.62
C VAL A 211 18.62 22.01 -44.46
N HIS A 212 19.75 22.45 -43.88
CA HIS A 212 20.75 23.23 -44.61
C HIS A 212 21.33 22.49 -45.81
N ASN A 213 21.67 21.20 -45.64
CA ASN A 213 22.18 20.36 -46.74
C ASN A 213 21.12 20.13 -47.84
N LEU A 214 19.85 20.01 -47.46
CA LEU A 214 18.74 19.82 -48.40
C LEU A 214 18.50 21.10 -49.23
N ILE A 215 18.56 22.28 -48.60
CA ILE A 215 18.46 23.57 -49.30
C ILE A 215 19.64 23.75 -50.27
N TYR A 216 20.86 23.45 -49.84
CA TYR A 216 22.05 23.54 -50.71
C TYR A 216 21.94 22.62 -51.93
N LYS A 217 21.38 21.42 -51.76
CA LYS A 217 21.18 20.49 -52.86
C LYS A 217 20.12 20.98 -53.86
N ILE A 218 19.05 21.63 -53.38
CA ILE A 218 18.00 22.21 -54.23
C ILE A 218 18.48 23.43 -55.02
N ILE A 219 19.43 24.22 -54.50
CA ILE A 219 19.94 25.43 -55.18
C ILE A 219 20.98 25.10 -56.28
N MET A 220 21.61 23.92 -56.21
CA MET A 220 22.67 23.49 -57.13
C MET A 220 22.22 22.53 -58.24
N GLU A 221 20.95 22.08 -58.21
CA GLU A 221 20.27 21.38 -59.33
C GLU A 221 19.40 22.36 -60.12
#